data_AF-A0A7I8KA76-F1
#
_entry.id   AF-A0A7I8KA76-F1
#
_cell.length_a   1.000
_cell.length_b   1.000
_cell.length_c   1.000
_cell.angle_alpha   90.00
_cell.angle_beta   90.00
_cell.angle_gamma   90.00
#
_symmetry.space_group_name_H-M   'P 1'
#
loop_
_entity.id
_entity.type
_entity.pdbx_description
1 polymer ?
#
loop_
_entity_poly.entity_id
_entity_poly.type
_entity_poly.pdbx_seq_one_letter_code
_entity_poly.pdbx_strand_id
1 'polypeptide(L)'
;MKPTRRVPSRTRSISVALGWMWGGFTPPGANVWIRLINKGDVFVFPQGLIHFQLNIGRENAVAIAALSSQNPGVITVANTVFGSNPAINDDVLAKALQVDKKVVDHLQSLFWTENH
;
A
#
# COMPACT_ATOMS: atom_id res chain seq x y z
N MET A 1 -10.51 0.38 1.82
CA MET A 1 -9.21 -0.28 1.59
C MET A 1 -8.11 0.76 1.70
N LYS A 2 -6.98 0.48 2.37
CA LYS A 2 -5.79 1.35 2.26
C LYS A 2 -4.90 0.79 1.14
N PRO A 3 -4.57 1.59 0.11
CA PRO A 3 -3.76 1.11 -1.01
C PRO A 3 -2.35 0.73 -0.56
N THR A 4 -1.69 -0.08 -1.39
CA THR A 4 -0.37 -0.62 -1.12
C THR A 4 0.66 0.50 -0.93
N ARG A 5 1.38 0.47 0.20
CA ARG A 5 2.31 1.52 0.62
C ARG A 5 3.68 0.97 0.98
N ARG A 6 4.69 1.81 0.82
CA ARG A 6 6.05 1.59 1.33
C ARG A 6 6.43 2.74 2.26
N VAL A 7 7.08 2.41 3.37
CA VAL A 7 7.70 3.37 4.29
C VAL A 7 9.21 3.14 4.25
N PRO A 8 9.97 3.87 3.41
CA PRO A 8 11.33 3.49 3.00
C PRO A 8 12.34 3.35 4.13
N SER A 9 12.23 4.17 5.17
CA SER A 9 13.27 4.31 6.19
C SER A 9 12.79 4.01 7.62
N ARG A 10 11.57 3.46 7.79
CA ARG A 10 10.96 3.21 9.12
C ARG A 10 10.05 2.00 9.17
N THR A 11 9.92 1.43 10.37
CA THR A 11 8.92 0.43 10.72
C THR A 11 7.57 1.12 10.95
N ARG A 12 6.48 0.49 10.51
CA ARG A 12 5.11 0.92 10.82
C ARG A 12 4.44 -0.18 11.62
N SER A 13 3.74 0.15 12.69
CA SER A 13 2.82 -0.78 13.35
C SER A 13 1.40 -0.23 13.30
N ILE A 14 0.42 -1.13 13.37
CA ILE A 14 -0.97 -0.78 13.56
C ILE A 14 -1.55 -1.59 14.71
N SER A 15 -2.46 -1.00 15.45
CA SER A 15 -3.36 -1.70 16.37
C SER A 15 -4.80 -1.44 15.95
N VAL A 16 -5.63 -2.48 15.93
CA VAL A 16 -7.04 -2.36 15.54
C VAL A 16 -7.88 -1.99 16.76
N ALA A 17 -8.52 -0.83 16.70
CA ALA A 17 -9.40 -0.33 17.75
C ALA A 17 -10.85 -0.84 17.59
N LEU A 18 -11.31 -1.04 16.35
CA LEU A 18 -12.66 -1.51 16.01
C LEU A 18 -12.64 -2.40 14.76
N GLY A 19 -13.51 -3.40 14.73
CA GLY A 19 -13.66 -4.34 13.60
C GLY A 19 -12.48 -5.30 13.44
N TRP A 20 -12.32 -5.82 12.23
CA TRP A 20 -11.20 -6.66 11.81
C TRP A 20 -10.81 -6.35 10.38
N MET A 21 -9.54 -6.58 10.05
CA MET A 21 -9.04 -6.38 8.68
C MET A 21 -7.89 -7.33 8.36
N TRP A 22 -7.68 -7.58 7.07
CA TRP A 22 -6.42 -8.15 6.62
C TRP A 22 -5.32 -7.10 6.63
N GLY A 23 -4.19 -7.46 7.22
CA GLY A 23 -2.93 -6.76 7.01
C GLY A 23 -1.91 -7.71 6.41
N GLY A 24 -1.11 -7.19 5.49
CA GLY A 24 -0.07 -7.99 4.86
C GLY A 24 1.07 -7.20 4.27
N PHE A 25 2.19 -7.87 4.04
CA PHE A 25 3.38 -7.31 3.40
C PHE A 25 4.08 -8.36 2.53
N THR A 26 4.85 -7.90 1.56
CA THR A 26 5.60 -8.76 0.64
C THR A 26 7.10 -8.55 0.82
N PRO A 27 7.84 -9.55 1.34
CA PRO A 27 9.30 -9.51 1.33
C PRO A 27 9.85 -9.68 -0.10
N PRO A 28 11.04 -9.14 -0.40
CA PRO A 28 11.68 -9.36 -1.70
C PRO A 28 11.91 -10.85 -1.98
N GLY A 29 11.47 -11.34 -3.14
CA GLY A 29 11.69 -12.73 -3.57
C GLY A 29 10.93 -13.79 -2.78
N ALA A 30 9.95 -13.42 -1.96
CA ALA A 30 9.17 -14.35 -1.14
C ALA A 30 7.66 -14.13 -1.30
N ASN A 31 6.91 -15.10 -0.79
CA ASN A 31 5.44 -15.04 -0.77
C ASN A 31 4.94 -13.92 0.15
N VAL A 32 3.76 -13.41 -0.19
CA VAL A 32 3.05 -12.44 0.64
C VAL A 32 2.73 -13.04 2.02
N TRP A 33 2.98 -12.25 3.06
CA TRP A 33 2.54 -12.56 4.42
C TRP A 33 1.24 -11.83 4.69
N ILE A 34 0.18 -12.57 5.04
CA ILE A 34 -1.16 -12.03 5.32
C ILE A 34 -1.67 -12.59 6.65
N ARG A 35 -2.27 -11.72 7.47
CA ARG A 35 -2.99 -12.10 8.68
C ARG A 35 -4.29 -11.32 8.82
N LEU A 36 -5.28 -11.97 9.42
CA LEU A 36 -6.45 -11.29 9.97
C LEU A 36 -6.03 -10.62 11.28
N ILE A 37 -6.27 -9.31 11.39
CA ILE A 37 -5.95 -8.48 12.54
C ILE A 37 -7.28 -8.10 13.18
N ASN A 38 -7.52 -8.60 14.39
CA ASN A 38 -8.75 -8.36 15.13
C ASN A 38 -8.58 -7.18 16.08
N LYS A 39 -9.70 -6.69 16.62
CA LYS A 39 -9.69 -5.70 17.70
C LYS A 39 -8.76 -6.13 18.84
N GLY A 40 -7.85 -5.24 19.21
CA GLY A 40 -6.84 -5.48 20.26
C GLY A 40 -5.51 -6.06 19.75
N ASP A 41 -5.48 -6.62 18.54
CA ASP A 41 -4.24 -7.13 17.96
C ASP A 41 -3.31 -5.97 17.57
N VAL A 42 -2.01 -6.25 17.64
CA VAL A 42 -0.96 -5.37 17.09
C VAL A 42 -0.28 -6.11 15.94
N PHE A 43 -0.13 -5.42 14.83
CA PHE A 43 0.59 -5.94 13.66
C PHE A 43 1.71 -5.00 13.26
N VAL A 44 2.89 -5.55 13.00
CA VAL A 44 4.10 -4.80 12.65
C VAL A 44 4.45 -5.05 11.19
N PHE A 45 4.59 -3.96 10.43
CA PHE A 45 5.11 -3.95 9.08
C PHE A 45 6.61 -3.64 9.12
N PRO A 46 7.46 -4.58 8.67
CA PRO A 46 8.90 -4.36 8.64
C PRO A 46 9.26 -3.16 7.77
N GLN A 47 10.35 -2.49 8.14
CA GLN A 47 10.83 -1.29 7.47
C GLN A 47 11.06 -1.51 5.97
N GLY A 48 10.63 -0.56 5.16
CA GLY A 48 10.91 -0.53 3.73
C GLY A 48 10.15 -1.56 2.90
N LEU A 49 9.32 -2.42 3.52
CA LEU A 49 8.50 -3.38 2.79
C LEU A 49 7.19 -2.77 2.30
N ILE A 50 6.79 -3.25 1.12
CA ILE A 50 5.50 -2.96 0.53
C ILE A 50 4.43 -3.70 1.35
N HIS A 51 3.42 -2.97 1.84
CA HIS A 51 2.37 -3.52 2.68
C HIS A 51 1.00 -2.92 2.37
N PHE A 52 -0.07 -3.58 2.81
CA PHE A 52 -1.45 -3.17 2.58
C PHE A 52 -2.35 -3.47 3.79
N GLN A 53 -3.50 -2.81 3.83
CA GLN A 53 -4.59 -3.13 4.75
C GLN A 53 -5.93 -3.18 4.00
N LEU A 54 -6.71 -4.23 4.23
CA LEU A 54 -8.01 -4.44 3.60
C LEU A 54 -9.06 -4.77 4.66
N ASN A 55 -10.05 -3.89 4.81
CA ASN A 55 -11.25 -4.21 5.57
C ASN A 55 -12.08 -5.22 4.77
N ILE A 56 -12.31 -6.40 5.33
CA ILE A 56 -13.11 -7.48 4.74
C ILE A 56 -14.46 -7.66 5.45
N GLY A 57 -14.70 -6.90 6.52
CA GLY A 57 -15.97 -6.88 7.24
C GLY A 57 -17.01 -6.04 6.50
N ARG A 58 -18.29 -6.25 6.86
CA ARG A 58 -19.40 -5.40 6.40
C ARG A 58 -19.47 -4.06 7.13
N GLU A 59 -18.82 -3.98 8.29
CA GLU A 59 -18.77 -2.81 9.15
C GLU A 59 -17.43 -2.07 9.03
N ASN A 60 -17.38 -0.86 9.56
CA ASN A 60 -16.15 -0.06 9.58
C ASN A 60 -15.10 -0.69 10.51
N ALA A 61 -13.86 -0.77 10.02
CA ALA A 61 -12.69 -1.11 10.82
C ALA A 61 -11.86 0.14 11.08
N VAL A 62 -11.40 0.33 12.31
CA VAL A 62 -10.57 1.46 12.74
C VAL A 62 -9.26 0.92 13.28
N ALA A 63 -8.14 1.44 12.78
CA ALA A 63 -6.81 1.10 13.26
C ALA A 63 -6.00 2.36 13.55
N ILE A 64 -5.29 2.35 14.67
CA ILE A 64 -4.33 3.39 15.04
C ILE A 64 -2.96 2.95 14.53
N ALA A 65 -2.30 3.81 13.76
CA ALA A 65 -0.97 3.56 13.24
C ALA A 65 0.08 4.30 14.08
N ALA A 66 1.16 3.60 14.44
CA ALA A 66 2.35 4.20 15.01
C ALA A 66 3.52 4.06 14.03
N LEU A 67 4.31 5.11 13.90
CA LEU A 67 5.49 5.14 13.06
C LEU A 67 6.68 5.56 13.91
N SER A 68 7.84 4.94 13.71
CA SER A 68 9.05 5.25 14.47
C SER A 68 9.72 6.58 14.08
N SER A 69 8.99 7.50 13.44
CA SER A 69 9.48 8.81 13.02
C SER A 69 8.35 9.83 12.94
N GLN A 70 8.69 11.08 13.28
CA GLN A 70 7.80 12.25 13.17
C GLN A 70 7.57 12.67 11.71
N ASN A 71 8.48 12.33 10.79
CA ASN A 71 8.33 12.54 9.35
C ASN A 71 8.57 11.23 8.59
N PRO A 72 7.63 10.27 8.64
CA PRO A 72 7.88 8.91 8.19
C PRO A 72 7.93 8.77 6.67
N GLY A 73 7.32 9.71 5.92
CA GLY A 73 7.09 9.57 4.49
C GLY A 73 6.15 8.40 4.18
N VAL A 74 5.24 8.57 3.22
CA VAL A 74 4.37 7.48 2.76
C VAL A 74 4.41 7.48 1.25
N ILE A 75 4.87 6.36 0.67
CA ILE A 75 4.86 6.15 -0.77
C ILE A 75 3.68 5.23 -1.08
N THR A 76 2.63 5.75 -1.69
CA THR A 76 1.57 4.94 -2.28
C THR A 76 2.04 4.44 -3.64
N VAL A 77 2.23 3.13 -3.78
CA VAL A 77 2.91 2.55 -4.96
C VAL A 77 2.23 2.97 -6.26
N ALA A 78 0.91 2.85 -6.33
CA ALA A 78 0.17 3.18 -7.54
C ALA A 78 0.28 4.68 -7.91
N ASN A 79 0.23 5.58 -6.91
CA ASN A 79 0.42 7.01 -7.15
C ASN A 79 1.81 7.33 -7.69
N THR A 80 2.83 6.64 -7.18
CA THR A 80 4.21 6.83 -7.63
C THR A 80 4.45 6.29 -9.03
N VAL A 81 3.79 5.19 -9.40
CA VAL A 81 4.00 4.54 -10.71
C VAL A 81 3.12 5.16 -11.80
N PHE A 82 1.84 5.41 -11.52
CA PHE A 82 0.85 5.83 -12.52
C PHE A 82 0.38 7.29 -12.36
N GLY A 83 0.58 7.90 -11.20
CA GLY A 83 0.15 9.28 -10.91
C GLY A 83 1.31 10.28 -10.77
N SER A 84 2.51 9.94 -11.23
CA SER A 84 3.65 10.85 -11.14
C SER A 84 3.48 12.05 -12.07
N ASN A 85 4.10 13.18 -11.69
CA ASN A 85 4.20 14.35 -12.56
C ASN A 85 5.66 14.82 -12.63
N PRO A 86 6.32 14.76 -13.80
CA PRO A 86 5.81 14.24 -15.08
C PRO A 86 5.48 12.73 -15.03
N ALA A 87 4.60 12.28 -15.93
CA ALA A 87 4.25 10.87 -16.04
C ALA A 87 5.48 10.04 -16.45
N ILE A 88 5.60 8.83 -15.90
CA ILE A 88 6.58 7.85 -16.39
C ILE A 88 6.24 7.49 -17.84
N ASN A 89 7.25 7.40 -18.69
CA ASN A 89 7.07 7.01 -20.08
C ASN A 89 6.32 5.67 -20.22
N ASP A 90 5.34 5.64 -21.11
CA ASP A 90 4.42 4.52 -21.32
C ASP A 90 5.12 3.26 -21.87
N ASP A 91 6.12 3.39 -22.74
CA ASP A 91 6.95 2.27 -23.20
C ASP A 91 7.67 1.57 -22.04
N VAL A 92 8.20 2.35 -21.09
CA VAL A 92 8.89 1.81 -19.91
C VAL A 92 7.92 1.00 -19.06
N LEU A 93 6.74 1.53 -18.77
CA LEU A 93 5.73 0.85 -17.97
C LEU A 93 5.15 -0.37 -18.69
N ALA A 94 4.86 -0.27 -19.99
CA ALA A 94 4.35 -1.36 -20.80
C ALA A 94 5.33 -2.55 -20.79
N LYS A 95 6.63 -2.26 -20.96
CA LYS A 95 7.68 -3.28 -20.91
C LYS A 95 7.86 -3.87 -19.51
N ALA A 96 7.84 -3.03 -18.47
CA ALA A 96 8.04 -3.48 -17.09
C ALA A 96 6.87 -4.36 -16.58
N LEU A 97 5.64 -4.01 -16.97
CA LEU A 97 4.41 -4.70 -16.54
C LEU A 97 3.98 -5.81 -17.51
N GLN A 98 4.62 -5.90 -18.69
CA GLN A 98 4.29 -6.85 -19.75
C GLN A 98 2.83 -6.74 -20.23
N VAL A 99 2.39 -5.49 -20.46
CA VAL A 99 1.04 -5.16 -20.93
C VAL A 99 1.12 -4.20 -22.11
N ASP A 100 0.02 -4.07 -22.85
CA ASP A 100 -0.11 -3.09 -23.92
C ASP A 100 -0.10 -1.65 -23.38
N LYS A 101 0.39 -0.72 -24.21
CA LYS A 101 0.35 0.72 -23.90
C LYS A 101 -1.03 1.24 -23.53
N LYS A 102 -2.09 0.75 -24.19
CA LYS A 102 -3.47 1.14 -23.88
C LYS A 102 -3.86 0.85 -22.42
N VAL A 103 -3.31 -0.21 -21.83
CA VAL A 103 -3.53 -0.52 -20.41
C VAL A 103 -2.79 0.49 -19.54
N VAL A 104 -1.55 0.85 -19.91
CA VAL A 104 -0.76 1.87 -19.20
C VAL A 104 -1.44 3.23 -19.27
N ASP A 105 -1.87 3.66 -20.45
CA ASP A 105 -2.58 4.93 -20.67
C ASP A 105 -3.85 4.99 -19.82
N HIS A 106 -4.61 3.88 -19.80
CA HIS A 106 -5.79 3.77 -18.95
C HIS A 106 -5.41 3.92 -17.47
N LEU A 107 -4.42 3.17 -16.98
CA LEU A 107 -3.97 3.26 -15.59
C LEU A 107 -3.48 4.67 -15.24
N GLN A 108 -2.71 5.34 -16.11
CA GLN A 108 -2.24 6.71 -15.87
C GLN A 108 -3.37 7.75 -15.89
N SER A 109 -4.46 7.49 -16.62
CA SER A 109 -5.64 8.37 -16.65
C SER A 109 -6.49 8.30 -15.38
N LEU A 110 -6.32 7.28 -14.54
CA LEU A 110 -7.08 7.13 -13.29
C LEU A 110 -6.64 8.17 -12.24
N PHE A 111 -7.56 8.55 -11.37
CA PHE A 111 -7.28 9.48 -10.27
C PHE A 111 -6.52 8.78 -9.13
N TRP A 112 -5.21 9.04 -9.05
CA TRP A 112 -4.37 8.44 -8.01
C TRP A 112 -4.23 9.31 -6.75
N THR A 113 -4.45 10.62 -6.84
CA THR A 113 -4.12 11.60 -5.78
C THR A 113 -4.99 11.56 -4.52
N GLU A 114 -6.15 10.89 -4.52
CA GLU A 114 -7.09 10.91 -3.38
C GLU A 114 -7.01 9.68 -2.43
N ASN A 115 -6.01 8.83 -2.63
CA ASN A 115 -5.90 7.52 -1.97
C ASN A 115 -5.26 7.52 -0.55
N HIS A 116 -5.55 8.53 0.27
CA HIS A 116 -4.88 8.79 1.56
C HIS A 116 -5.38 7.99 2.77
#